data_AF-A0A813GF17-F1
#
_entry.id   AF-A0A813GF17-F1
#
_cell.length_a   1.000
_cell.length_b   1.000
_cell.length_c   1.000
_cell.angle_alpha   90.00
_cell.angle_beta   90.00
_cell.angle_gamma   90.00
#
_symmetry.space_group_name_H-M   'P 1'
#
loop_
_entity.id
_entity.type
_entity.pdbx_description
1 polymer ?
#
loop_
_entity_poly.entity_id
_entity_poly.type
_entity_poly.pdbx_seq_one_letter_code
_entity_poly.pdbx_strand_id
1 'polypeptide(L)'
;ALGSLGNDQGKWNEGAAGLDGCIYCSPDGETSVLKINPLTEVVERLGQLPEGRRKWTKGVLAPNGLIFCAPLCAETVLVINPARSEVVELCIPTPSGDGSKPKPMGPGRFKWTAGVVGPDGNIYCAPLCAPNVLVIDPQAGACSVLGDLGDGKFKWNEGSLGLDGRIYCSPAMSRESGLLVIEPTGGFAWTRERHRYFPPGFKRVVLLLLLIRRRGRQVGAWGSLPDEVLIGRIIPCLHRYWFDSEETAIASGAPNAL
;
A
#
# COMPACT_ATOMS: atom_id res chain seq x y z
N ALA A 1 -6.99 -25.38 23.63
CA ALA A 1 -6.27 -24.43 22.75
C ALA A 1 -5.98 -25.13 21.44
N LEU A 2 -6.03 -24.40 20.33
CA LEU A 2 -5.95 -24.90 18.96
C LEU A 2 -4.46 -25.08 18.60
N GLY A 3 -4.00 -26.33 18.57
CA GLY A 3 -2.58 -26.71 18.38
C GLY A 3 -1.67 -26.42 19.59
N SER A 4 -0.73 -27.32 19.89
CA SER A 4 0.36 -27.04 20.84
C SER A 4 1.49 -26.30 20.13
N LEU A 5 1.80 -25.08 20.55
CA LEU A 5 2.76 -24.20 19.88
C LEU A 5 4.06 -24.01 20.68
N GLY A 6 4.30 -24.83 21.70
CA GLY A 6 5.43 -24.68 22.62
C GLY A 6 5.27 -23.52 23.62
N ASN A 7 6.16 -23.45 24.60
CA ASN A 7 6.09 -22.50 25.73
C ASN A 7 6.98 -21.25 25.54
N ASP A 8 7.60 -21.10 24.37
CA ASP A 8 8.49 -19.96 24.11
C ASP A 8 7.71 -18.64 23.99
N GLN A 9 8.37 -17.56 24.40
CA GLN A 9 7.84 -16.21 24.32
C GLN A 9 8.21 -15.54 22.99
N GLY A 10 7.34 -14.66 22.48
CA GLY A 10 7.62 -13.86 21.28
C GLY A 10 7.82 -14.71 20.03
N LYS A 11 6.90 -15.63 19.74
CA LYS A 11 7.04 -16.59 18.64
C LYS A 11 6.65 -16.01 17.28
N TRP A 12 5.45 -15.46 17.18
CA TRP A 12 4.88 -14.84 15.98
C TRP A 12 4.27 -13.48 16.31
N ASN A 13 4.23 -12.60 15.31
CA ASN A 13 3.57 -11.29 15.34
C ASN A 13 2.12 -11.40 14.83
N GLU A 14 1.48 -10.26 14.55
CA GLU A 14 0.10 -10.20 14.04
C GLU A 14 -0.12 -11.01 12.76
N GLY A 15 -1.33 -11.56 12.63
CA GLY A 15 -1.78 -12.33 11.48
C GLY A 15 -2.36 -11.47 10.36
N ALA A 16 -2.16 -11.92 9.12
CA ALA A 16 -2.83 -11.42 7.92
C ALA A 16 -3.74 -12.51 7.35
N ALA A 17 -4.95 -12.15 6.94
CA ALA A 17 -5.85 -13.08 6.27
C ALA A 17 -5.40 -13.28 4.81
N GLY A 18 -5.22 -14.53 4.40
CA GLY A 18 -5.02 -14.93 3.00
C GLY A 18 -6.33 -15.06 2.24
N LEU A 19 -6.24 -15.10 0.91
CA LEU A 19 -7.41 -15.33 0.04
C LEU A 19 -7.97 -16.76 0.15
N ASP A 20 -7.21 -17.69 0.73
CA ASP A 20 -7.63 -19.05 1.03
C ASP A 20 -8.44 -19.17 2.33
N GLY A 21 -8.66 -18.05 3.04
CA GLY A 21 -9.37 -18.01 4.32
C GLY A 21 -8.51 -18.38 5.52
N CYS A 22 -7.23 -18.72 5.33
CA CYS A 22 -6.30 -18.94 6.43
C CYS A 22 -5.73 -17.62 6.96
N ILE A 23 -5.23 -17.65 8.19
CA ILE A 23 -4.52 -16.55 8.84
C ILE A 23 -3.03 -16.89 8.88
N TYR A 24 -2.19 -15.93 8.48
CA TYR A 24 -0.75 -16.08 8.39
C TYR A 24 -0.05 -15.11 9.33
N CYS A 25 0.67 -15.62 10.34
CA CYS A 25 1.41 -14.80 11.29
C CYS A 25 2.90 -14.83 10.96
N SER A 26 3.48 -13.65 10.72
CA SER A 26 4.93 -13.51 10.50
C SER A 26 5.70 -13.91 11.76
N PRO A 27 6.83 -14.62 11.65
CA PRO A 27 7.63 -14.98 12.81
C PRO A 27 8.31 -13.78 13.46
N ASP A 28 8.29 -13.76 14.80
CA ASP A 28 9.15 -12.90 15.61
C ASP A 28 10.45 -13.64 15.93
N GLY A 29 10.41 -14.55 16.91
CA GLY A 29 11.52 -15.43 17.32
C GLY A 29 11.58 -16.77 16.58
N GLU A 30 10.51 -17.19 15.92
CA GLU A 30 10.43 -18.48 15.22
C GLU A 30 11.11 -18.44 13.85
N THR A 31 11.39 -19.62 13.29
CA THR A 31 11.99 -19.80 11.95
C THR A 31 10.95 -20.25 10.90
N SER A 32 9.67 -20.03 11.16
CA SER A 32 8.57 -20.41 10.26
C SER A 32 7.39 -19.46 10.40
N VAL A 33 6.63 -19.28 9.32
CA VAL A 33 5.34 -18.58 9.35
C VAL A 33 4.28 -19.49 9.97
N LEU A 34 3.45 -18.96 10.86
CA LEU A 34 2.30 -19.70 11.39
C LEU A 34 1.14 -19.56 10.42
N LYS A 35 0.58 -20.68 9.94
CA LYS A 35 -0.65 -20.72 9.17
C LYS A 35 -1.75 -21.33 10.05
N ILE A 36 -2.87 -20.63 10.18
CA ILE A 36 -4.01 -21.05 10.98
C ILE A 36 -5.21 -21.16 10.04
N ASN A 37 -5.80 -22.34 9.96
CA ASN A 37 -7.09 -22.52 9.30
C ASN A 37 -8.21 -22.41 10.36
N PRO A 38 -8.97 -21.30 10.39
CA PRO A 38 -10.01 -21.10 11.41
C PRO A 38 -11.24 -22.00 11.21
N LEU A 39 -11.43 -22.59 10.02
CA LEU A 39 -12.56 -23.47 9.73
C LEU A 39 -12.29 -24.92 10.15
N THR A 40 -11.07 -25.40 9.94
CA THR A 40 -10.68 -26.79 10.27
C THR A 40 -9.94 -26.89 11.59
N GLU A 41 -9.63 -25.76 12.22
CA GLU A 41 -8.85 -25.67 13.46
C GLU A 41 -7.44 -26.30 13.36
N VAL A 42 -6.88 -26.31 12.14
CA VAL A 42 -5.54 -26.84 11.88
C VAL A 42 -4.51 -25.71 11.92
N VAL A 43 -3.36 -25.98 12.51
CA VAL A 43 -2.21 -25.06 12.55
C VAL A 43 -1.02 -25.72 11.89
N GLU A 44 -0.41 -24.99 10.96
CA GLU A 44 0.75 -25.42 10.20
C GLU A 44 1.88 -24.40 10.35
N ARG A 45 3.12 -24.85 10.12
CA ARG A 45 4.31 -24.01 10.07
C ARG A 45 4.86 -24.03 8.65
N LEU A 46 5.10 -22.87 8.07
CA LEU A 46 5.54 -22.73 6.69
C LEU A 46 6.96 -22.17 6.61
N GLY A 47 7.78 -22.82 5.77
CA GLY A 47 9.13 -22.38 5.42
C GLY A 47 10.21 -22.69 6.45
N GLN A 48 11.42 -22.27 6.09
CA GLN A 48 12.63 -22.32 6.90
C GLN A 48 13.31 -20.95 6.79
N LEU A 49 13.03 -20.10 7.77
CA LEU A 49 13.43 -18.70 7.80
C LEU A 49 14.62 -18.48 8.76
N PRO A 50 15.42 -17.43 8.57
CA PRO A 50 16.54 -17.11 9.44
C PRO A 50 16.15 -16.99 10.91
N GLU A 51 17.08 -17.36 11.79
CA GLU A 51 17.00 -17.08 13.22
C GLU A 51 17.02 -15.57 13.51
N GLY A 52 16.55 -15.20 14.69
CA GLY A 52 16.53 -13.81 15.16
C GLY A 52 15.16 -13.41 15.69
N ARG A 53 15.08 -12.22 16.29
CA ARG A 53 13.85 -11.66 16.88
C ARG A 53 13.40 -10.40 16.17
N ARG A 54 12.09 -10.14 16.18
CA ARG A 54 11.49 -8.92 15.58
C ARG A 54 11.89 -8.74 14.12
N LYS A 55 11.88 -9.84 13.38
CA LYS A 55 12.36 -9.90 11.99
C LYS A 55 11.46 -9.11 11.06
N TRP A 56 10.17 -9.45 11.03
CA TRP A 56 9.18 -8.83 10.17
C TRP A 56 7.98 -8.30 10.96
N THR A 57 7.33 -7.28 10.41
CA THR A 57 6.06 -6.75 10.91
C THR A 57 4.89 -7.63 10.47
N LYS A 58 3.68 -7.23 10.88
CA LYS A 58 2.43 -7.73 10.31
C LYS A 58 2.47 -7.78 8.78
N GLY A 59 1.87 -8.83 8.22
CA GLY A 59 1.69 -9.00 6.79
C GLY A 59 0.57 -8.15 6.19
N VAL A 60 0.74 -7.76 4.94
CA VAL A 60 -0.21 -6.98 4.15
C VAL A 60 -0.62 -7.81 2.94
N LEU A 61 -1.92 -8.08 2.80
CA LEU A 61 -2.45 -8.74 1.62
C LEU A 61 -2.43 -7.78 0.42
N ALA A 62 -1.64 -8.11 -0.60
CA ALA A 62 -1.53 -7.35 -1.83
C ALA A 62 -2.60 -7.75 -2.86
N PRO A 63 -2.85 -6.90 -3.88
CA PRO A 63 -3.81 -7.22 -4.95
C PRO A 63 -3.48 -8.47 -5.77
N ASN A 64 -2.22 -8.92 -5.78
CA ASN A 64 -1.80 -10.17 -6.43
C ASN A 64 -2.12 -11.43 -5.60
N GLY A 65 -2.71 -11.27 -4.42
CA GLY A 65 -3.08 -12.37 -3.52
C GLY A 65 -1.94 -12.88 -2.63
N LEU A 66 -0.74 -12.29 -2.73
CA LEU A 66 0.39 -12.58 -1.83
C LEU A 66 0.34 -11.68 -0.60
N ILE A 67 0.94 -12.15 0.49
CA ILE A 67 1.07 -11.38 1.73
C ILE A 67 2.52 -10.93 1.87
N PHE A 68 2.75 -9.64 2.12
CA PHE A 68 4.08 -9.06 2.27
C PHE A 68 4.27 -8.53 3.69
N CYS A 69 5.36 -8.92 4.35
CA CYS A 69 5.72 -8.46 5.70
C CYS A 69 6.97 -7.59 5.62
N ALA A 70 6.87 -6.33 6.04
CA ALA A 70 7.99 -5.40 6.02
C ALA A 70 9.09 -5.83 7.01
N PRO A 71 10.38 -5.65 6.68
CA PRO A 71 11.46 -5.94 7.61
C PRO A 71 11.51 -4.91 8.73
N LEU A 72 11.35 -5.39 9.96
CA LEU A 72 11.60 -4.61 11.15
C LEU A 72 13.08 -4.72 11.54
N CYS A 73 13.60 -5.94 11.70
CA CYS A 73 15.03 -6.21 11.92
C CYS A 73 15.65 -7.18 10.89
N ALA A 74 14.84 -7.80 10.02
CA ALA A 74 15.32 -8.66 8.93
C ALA A 74 15.96 -7.84 7.80
N GLU A 75 16.73 -8.47 6.92
CA GLU A 75 17.36 -7.82 5.76
C GLU A 75 16.43 -7.71 4.54
N THR A 76 15.44 -8.60 4.46
CA THR A 76 14.56 -8.82 3.31
C THR A 76 13.09 -8.60 3.68
N VAL A 77 12.24 -8.39 2.68
CA VAL A 77 10.78 -8.49 2.82
C VAL A 77 10.39 -9.97 2.81
N LEU A 78 9.59 -10.41 3.77
CA LEU A 78 9.02 -11.76 3.75
C LEU A 78 7.75 -11.75 2.89
N VAL A 79 7.68 -12.68 1.93
CA VAL A 79 6.53 -12.87 1.04
C VAL A 79 5.94 -14.25 1.31
N ILE A 80 4.63 -14.29 1.51
CA ILE A 80 3.87 -15.53 1.75
C ILE A 80 2.90 -15.69 0.59
N ASN A 81 2.86 -16.88 0.01
CA ASN A 81 1.91 -17.26 -1.03
C ASN A 81 0.86 -18.20 -0.41
N PRO A 82 -0.35 -17.70 -0.08
CA PRO A 82 -1.39 -18.52 0.52
C PRO A 82 -1.80 -19.70 -0.37
N ALA A 83 -1.96 -19.46 -1.68
CA ALA A 83 -2.42 -20.46 -2.63
C ALA A 83 -1.47 -21.65 -2.78
N ARG A 84 -0.16 -21.42 -2.57
CA ARG A 84 0.87 -22.47 -2.67
C ARG A 84 1.40 -22.93 -1.31
N SER A 85 1.00 -22.26 -0.21
CA SER A 85 1.59 -22.45 1.12
C SER A 85 3.13 -22.35 1.10
N GLU A 86 3.64 -21.42 0.30
CA GLU A 86 5.08 -21.16 0.12
C GLU A 86 5.46 -19.82 0.76
N VAL A 87 6.72 -19.71 1.18
CA VAL A 87 7.31 -18.44 1.65
C VAL A 87 8.61 -18.18 0.92
N VAL A 88 8.86 -16.92 0.56
CA VAL A 88 10.09 -16.47 -0.09
C VAL A 88 10.53 -15.14 0.50
N GLU A 89 11.82 -14.83 0.36
CA GLU A 89 12.39 -13.56 0.79
C GLU A 89 12.69 -12.68 -0.42
N LEU A 90 12.25 -11.43 -0.37
CA LEU A 90 12.45 -10.44 -1.41
C LEU A 90 13.51 -9.42 -0.98
N CYS A 91 14.56 -9.29 -1.77
CA CYS A 91 15.65 -8.36 -1.51
C CYS A 91 15.20 -6.89 -1.62
N ILE A 92 15.75 -6.05 -0.74
CA ILE A 92 15.59 -4.60 -0.82
C ILE A 92 16.84 -4.05 -1.51
N PRO A 93 16.71 -3.27 -2.61
CA PRO A 93 17.86 -2.65 -3.23
C PRO A 93 18.48 -1.65 -2.24
N THR A 94 19.80 -1.69 -2.13
CA THR A 94 20.52 -0.67 -1.39
C THR A 94 21.14 0.30 -2.38
N PRO A 95 21.07 1.61 -2.12
CA PRO A 95 21.75 2.58 -2.96
C PRO A 95 23.27 2.43 -2.77
N SER A 96 23.92 1.59 -3.56
CA SER A 96 25.37 1.64 -3.74
C SER A 96 25.68 2.69 -4.81
N GLY A 97 26.00 3.90 -4.37
CA GLY A 97 26.38 5.01 -5.24
C GLY A 97 27.72 4.84 -5.96
N ASP A 98 28.46 3.75 -5.75
CA ASP A 98 29.84 3.57 -6.21
C ASP A 98 30.10 2.26 -7.00
N GLY A 99 29.05 1.49 -7.34
CA GLY A 99 29.20 0.21 -8.04
C GLY A 99 29.83 -0.90 -7.19
N SER A 100 30.05 -0.70 -5.89
CA SER A 100 30.34 -1.78 -4.95
C SER A 100 29.08 -2.61 -4.68
N LYS A 101 29.27 -3.87 -4.25
CA LYS A 101 28.17 -4.78 -3.89
C LYS A 101 27.17 -4.03 -2.99
N PRO A 102 25.85 -4.24 -3.16
CA PRO A 102 24.84 -3.59 -2.34
C PRO A 102 25.25 -3.70 -0.88
N LYS A 103 25.66 -2.59 -0.27
CA LYS A 103 25.92 -2.54 1.18
C LYS A 103 24.55 -2.72 1.81
N PRO A 104 24.25 -3.83 2.52
CA PRO A 104 22.99 -3.97 3.23
C PRO A 104 22.77 -2.66 3.99
N MET A 105 21.57 -2.09 3.98
CA MET A 105 21.23 -1.03 4.93
C MET A 105 21.68 -1.58 6.27
N GLY A 106 22.80 -1.07 6.81
CA GLY A 106 23.65 -1.81 7.76
C GLY A 106 22.83 -2.29 8.95
N PRO A 107 23.28 -3.26 9.77
CA PRO A 107 22.46 -3.94 10.77
C PRO A 107 21.66 -2.92 11.59
N GLY A 108 20.42 -2.73 11.18
CA GLY A 108 19.57 -1.63 11.57
C GLY A 108 18.34 -2.27 12.15
N ARG A 109 18.13 -2.04 13.45
CA ARG A 109 16.94 -2.55 14.14
C ARG A 109 15.82 -1.54 13.92
N PHE A 110 14.61 -2.05 13.78
CA PHE A 110 13.39 -1.26 13.68
C PHE A 110 13.33 -0.36 12.43
N LYS A 111 13.62 -0.91 11.25
CA LYS A 111 13.74 -0.14 9.99
C LYS A 111 12.40 0.43 9.52
N TRP A 112 11.43 -0.42 9.22
CA TRP A 112 10.12 -0.03 8.73
C TRP A 112 8.99 -0.60 9.58
N THR A 113 7.85 0.09 9.58
CA THR A 113 6.58 -0.41 10.12
C THR A 113 5.80 -1.21 9.07
N ALA A 114 4.65 -1.77 9.45
CA ALA A 114 3.78 -2.48 8.51
C ALA A 114 3.36 -1.56 7.35
N GLY A 115 3.16 -2.19 6.20
CA GLY A 115 2.88 -1.48 4.96
C GLY A 115 1.40 -1.16 4.75
N VAL A 116 1.14 -0.18 3.88
CA VAL A 116 -0.21 0.17 3.43
C VAL A 116 -0.28 0.08 1.91
N VAL A 117 -1.31 -0.57 1.38
CA VAL A 117 -1.53 -0.67 -0.07
C VAL A 117 -2.02 0.67 -0.62
N GLY A 118 -1.28 1.25 -1.56
CA GLY A 118 -1.61 2.47 -2.28
C GLY A 118 -2.67 2.29 -3.39
N PRO A 119 -3.17 3.37 -4.01
CA PRO A 119 -4.00 3.36 -5.23
C PRO A 119 -3.37 2.70 -6.44
N ASP A 120 -2.05 2.71 -6.53
CA ASP A 120 -1.27 2.09 -7.58
C ASP A 120 -1.04 0.58 -7.37
N GLY A 121 -1.48 0.03 -6.23
CA GLY A 121 -1.30 -1.37 -5.87
C GLY A 121 0.05 -1.69 -5.23
N ASN A 122 0.93 -0.70 -5.08
CA ASN A 122 2.18 -0.83 -4.35
C ASN A 122 1.94 -0.79 -2.84
N ILE A 123 2.87 -1.32 -2.06
CA ILE A 123 2.85 -1.28 -0.60
C ILE A 123 3.89 -0.28 -0.12
N TYR A 124 3.47 0.63 0.75
CA TYR A 124 4.33 1.67 1.32
C TYR A 124 4.52 1.42 2.81
N CYS A 125 5.75 1.22 3.24
CA CYS A 125 6.11 0.98 4.64
C CYS A 125 6.81 2.22 5.22
N ALA A 126 6.24 2.78 6.29
CA ALA A 126 6.76 3.99 6.88
C ALA A 126 8.14 3.72 7.55
N PRO A 127 9.11 4.63 7.42
CA PRO A 127 10.39 4.49 8.08
C PRO A 127 10.25 4.74 9.58
N LEU A 128 10.50 3.71 10.37
CA LEU A 128 10.60 3.87 11.82
C LEU A 128 12.00 4.39 12.17
N CYS A 129 13.06 3.72 11.74
CA CYS A 129 14.46 4.17 11.87
C CYS A 129 15.21 4.19 10.54
N ALA A 130 14.60 3.75 9.43
CA ALA A 130 15.22 3.83 8.11
C ALA A 130 15.22 5.26 7.57
N PRO A 131 16.16 5.62 6.67
CA PRO A 131 16.18 6.95 6.07
C PRO A 131 15.07 7.16 5.04
N ASN A 132 14.47 6.09 4.48
CA ASN A 132 13.54 6.22 3.36
C ASN A 132 12.27 5.41 3.60
N VAL A 133 11.17 5.76 2.90
CA VAL A 133 9.99 4.89 2.80
C VAL A 133 10.37 3.67 1.96
N LEU A 134 10.04 2.47 2.42
CA LEU A 134 10.16 1.26 1.60
C LEU A 134 8.92 1.13 0.72
N VAL A 135 9.13 0.93 -0.57
CA VAL A 135 8.07 0.69 -1.56
C VAL A 135 8.24 -0.72 -2.10
N ILE A 136 7.19 -1.52 -2.03
CA ILE A 136 7.15 -2.89 -2.57
C ILE A 136 6.17 -2.88 -3.72
N ASP A 137 6.63 -3.32 -4.90
CA ASP A 137 5.80 -3.58 -6.07
C ASP A 137 5.45 -5.08 -6.11
N PRO A 138 4.21 -5.47 -5.77
CA PRO A 138 3.81 -6.87 -5.76
C PRO A 138 3.75 -7.50 -7.16
N GLN A 139 3.54 -6.69 -8.22
CA GLN A 139 3.43 -7.18 -9.59
C GLN A 139 4.81 -7.45 -10.18
N ALA A 140 5.74 -6.52 -9.99
CA ALA A 140 7.12 -6.69 -10.41
C ALA A 140 7.90 -7.66 -9.51
N GLY A 141 7.42 -7.90 -8.28
CA GLY A 141 8.16 -8.67 -7.28
C GLY A 141 9.48 -7.98 -6.92
N ALA A 142 9.44 -6.66 -6.73
CA ALA A 142 10.62 -5.84 -6.51
C ALA A 142 10.38 -4.81 -5.41
N CYS A 143 11.45 -4.43 -4.71
CA CYS A 143 11.43 -3.33 -3.77
C CYS A 143 12.13 -2.10 -4.35
N SER A 144 11.78 -0.92 -3.87
CA SER A 144 12.47 0.34 -4.08
C SER A 144 12.34 1.23 -2.84
N VAL A 145 12.93 2.42 -2.86
CA VAL A 145 12.84 3.38 -1.75
C VAL A 145 12.38 4.75 -2.25
N LEU A 146 11.68 5.47 -1.39
CA LEU A 146 11.14 6.80 -1.69
C LEU A 146 11.60 7.84 -0.64
N GLY A 147 12.14 8.95 -1.16
CA GLY A 147 12.59 10.11 -0.39
C GLY A 147 13.85 9.86 0.43
N ASP A 148 14.46 10.92 0.96
CA ASP A 148 15.47 10.87 2.04
C ASP A 148 14.92 11.67 3.22
N LEU A 149 14.58 10.95 4.28
CA LEU A 149 13.91 11.42 5.49
C LEU A 149 14.87 11.36 6.71
N GLY A 150 16.18 11.22 6.45
CA GLY A 150 17.25 11.26 7.44
C GLY A 150 17.32 10.07 8.40
N ASP A 151 18.41 9.98 9.17
CA ASP A 151 18.72 8.85 10.05
C ASP A 151 18.09 8.93 11.46
N GLY A 152 17.06 9.79 11.61
CA GLY A 152 16.30 9.90 12.85
C GLY A 152 15.67 8.57 13.27
N LYS A 153 15.57 8.35 14.58
CA LYS A 153 15.05 7.10 15.16
C LYS A 153 13.60 7.25 15.60
N PHE A 154 12.83 6.18 15.41
CA PHE A 154 11.43 6.08 15.82
C PHE A 154 10.57 7.25 15.31
N LYS A 155 10.66 7.53 14.00
CA LYS A 155 10.04 8.69 13.34
C LYS A 155 8.54 8.52 13.16
N TRP A 156 8.10 7.45 12.51
CA TRP A 156 6.69 7.25 12.16
C TRP A 156 6.18 5.83 12.48
N ASN A 157 4.90 5.74 12.84
CA ASN A 157 4.17 4.48 12.97
C ASN A 157 3.62 4.00 11.59
N GLU A 158 2.89 2.89 11.59
CA GLU A 158 2.10 2.46 10.41
C GLU A 158 1.16 3.58 9.94
N GLY A 159 1.00 3.68 8.63
CA GLY A 159 0.14 4.67 8.00
C GLY A 159 -1.31 4.23 7.86
N SER A 160 -2.14 5.11 7.33
CA SER A 160 -3.48 4.77 6.86
C SER A 160 -3.76 5.45 5.53
N LEU A 161 -4.44 4.74 4.63
CA LEU A 161 -4.83 5.27 3.33
C LEU A 161 -6.00 6.26 3.52
N GLY A 162 -5.76 7.52 3.14
CA GLY A 162 -6.78 8.55 3.08
C GLY A 162 -7.69 8.40 1.86
N LEU A 163 -8.87 9.02 1.93
CA LEU A 163 -9.84 9.05 0.83
C LEU A 163 -9.35 9.85 -0.39
N ASP A 164 -8.30 10.64 -0.22
CA ASP A 164 -7.61 11.38 -1.28
C ASP A 164 -6.53 10.54 -1.99
N GLY A 165 -6.33 9.28 -1.58
CA GLY A 165 -5.35 8.38 -2.14
C GLY A 165 -3.94 8.53 -1.57
N ARG A 166 -3.72 9.41 -0.60
CA ARG A 166 -2.44 9.56 0.11
C ARG A 166 -2.39 8.66 1.34
N ILE A 167 -1.19 8.36 1.82
CA ILE A 167 -0.99 7.57 3.03
C ILE A 167 -0.46 8.50 4.13
N TYR A 168 -1.11 8.47 5.28
CA TYR A 168 -0.81 9.34 6.42
C TYR A 168 -0.23 8.52 7.56
N CYS A 169 1.00 8.81 7.98
CA CYS A 169 1.70 8.10 9.06
C CYS A 169 1.85 9.01 10.27
N SER A 170 1.33 8.57 11.42
CA SER A 170 1.45 9.33 12.67
C SER A 170 2.90 9.34 13.16
N PRO A 171 3.37 10.44 13.78
CA PRO A 171 4.67 10.46 14.43
C PRO A 171 4.71 9.43 15.56
N ALA A 172 5.87 8.82 15.76
CA ALA A 172 6.09 7.83 16.81
C ALA A 172 6.72 8.46 18.07
N MET A 173 8.00 8.24 18.31
CA MET A 173 8.71 8.75 19.51
C MET A 173 9.65 9.91 19.21
N SER A 174 9.94 10.17 17.94
CA SER A 174 10.76 11.31 17.52
C SER A 174 10.08 12.63 17.86
N ARG A 175 10.82 13.54 18.50
CA ARG A 175 10.37 14.91 18.78
C ARG A 175 10.51 15.84 17.57
N GLU A 176 11.27 15.43 16.57
CA GLU A 176 11.58 16.23 15.37
C GLU A 176 10.66 15.87 14.19
N SER A 177 10.00 14.71 14.26
CA SER A 177 9.16 14.22 13.17
C SER A 177 7.72 14.68 13.32
N GLY A 178 7.21 15.40 12.32
CA GLY A 178 5.78 15.72 12.18
C GLY A 178 4.98 14.60 11.53
N LEU A 179 3.78 14.90 11.03
CA LEU A 179 2.99 13.98 10.20
C LEU A 179 3.75 13.66 8.90
N LEU A 180 3.89 12.39 8.56
CA LEU A 180 4.39 12.00 7.23
C LEU A 180 3.21 11.73 6.30
N VAL A 181 3.24 12.36 5.14
CA VAL A 181 2.30 12.14 4.04
C VAL A 181 3.07 11.54 2.88
N ILE A 182 2.67 10.34 2.47
CA ILE A 182 3.23 9.65 1.32
C ILE A 182 2.23 9.80 0.18
N GLU A 183 2.71 10.19 -0.99
CA GLU A 183 1.92 10.28 -2.21
C GLU A 183 2.29 9.12 -3.14
N PRO A 184 1.47 8.06 -3.22
CA PRO A 184 1.72 6.95 -4.12
C PRO A 184 1.80 7.41 -5.58
N THR A 185 2.78 6.88 -6.31
CA THR A 185 3.02 7.23 -7.72
C THR A 185 1.97 6.55 -8.60
N GLY A 186 0.89 7.28 -8.86
CA GLY A 186 -0.27 6.75 -9.57
C GLY A 186 -1.49 7.49 -9.05
N GLY A 187 -1.72 8.68 -9.62
CA GLY A 187 -2.88 9.49 -9.28
C GLY A 187 -4.15 8.65 -9.24
N PHE A 188 -5.04 9.01 -8.32
CA PHE A 188 -6.35 8.43 -8.03
C PHE A 188 -6.94 7.51 -9.13
N ALA A 189 -6.56 6.23 -9.14
CA ALA A 189 -7.13 5.25 -10.05
C ALA A 189 -8.46 4.71 -9.49
N TRP A 190 -9.54 4.85 -10.26
CA TRP A 190 -10.84 4.28 -9.90
C TRP A 190 -10.77 2.74 -9.95
N THR A 191 -11.14 2.05 -8.86
CA THR A 191 -11.30 0.58 -8.84
C THR A 191 -12.68 0.17 -8.31
N ARG A 192 -13.15 -1.00 -8.76
CA ARG A 192 -14.46 -1.56 -8.37
C ARG A 192 -14.56 -1.81 -6.86
N GLU A 193 -13.45 -2.15 -6.22
CA GLU A 193 -13.36 -2.36 -4.77
C GLU A 193 -13.51 -1.06 -3.98
N ARG A 194 -12.99 0.06 -4.53
CA ARG A 194 -13.08 1.40 -3.94
C ARG A 194 -14.42 2.08 -4.21
N HIS A 195 -15.18 1.59 -5.20
CA HIS A 195 -16.51 2.11 -5.55
C HIS A 195 -17.44 2.23 -4.34
N ARG A 196 -17.38 1.28 -3.39
CA ARG A 196 -18.25 1.25 -2.21
C ARG A 196 -18.04 2.43 -1.24
N TYR A 197 -16.88 3.06 -1.26
CA TYR A 197 -16.48 4.10 -0.29
C TYR A 197 -16.72 5.54 -0.78
N PHE A 198 -17.15 5.73 -2.03
CA PHE A 198 -17.46 7.07 -2.54
C PHE A 198 -18.80 7.62 -2.00
N PRO A 199 -18.90 8.94 -1.79
CA PRO A 199 -20.18 9.59 -1.52
C PRO A 199 -21.22 9.24 -2.59
N PRO A 200 -22.51 9.12 -2.25
CA PRO A 200 -23.57 8.75 -3.20
C PRO A 200 -23.59 9.63 -4.46
N GLY A 201 -23.29 10.93 -4.33
CA GLY A 201 -23.20 11.86 -5.46
C GLY A 201 -22.06 11.52 -6.43
N PHE A 202 -20.87 11.20 -5.93
CA PHE A 202 -19.73 10.82 -6.76
C PHE A 202 -19.94 9.45 -7.43
N LYS A 203 -20.57 8.51 -6.73
CA LYS A 203 -20.99 7.21 -7.31
C LYS A 203 -21.90 7.41 -8.52
N ARG A 204 -22.83 8.37 -8.46
CA ARG A 204 -23.74 8.70 -9.58
C ARG A 204 -22.98 9.28 -10.77
N VAL A 205 -21.99 10.15 -10.56
CA VAL A 205 -21.16 10.72 -11.63
C VAL A 205 -20.31 9.64 -12.32
N VAL A 206 -19.63 8.79 -11.56
CA VAL A 206 -18.85 7.67 -12.13
C VAL A 206 -19.77 6.68 -12.85
N LEU A 207 -20.92 6.32 -12.26
CA LEU A 207 -21.89 5.44 -12.90
C LEU A 207 -22.42 6.07 -14.20
N LEU A 208 -22.67 7.38 -14.22
CA LEU A 208 -23.06 8.13 -15.42
C LEU A 208 -21.95 8.06 -16.48
N LEU A 209 -20.69 8.30 -16.12
CA LEU A 209 -19.54 8.20 -17.05
C LEU A 209 -19.34 6.77 -17.59
N LEU A 210 -19.53 5.74 -16.76
CA LEU A 210 -19.47 4.33 -17.18
C LEU A 210 -20.67 3.95 -18.07
N LEU A 211 -21.86 4.45 -17.78
CA LEU A 211 -23.06 4.28 -18.60
C LEU A 211 -22.92 5.02 -19.94
N ILE A 212 -22.33 6.22 -19.94
CA ILE A 212 -21.96 6.98 -21.13
C ILE A 212 -20.95 6.19 -21.95
N ARG A 213 -19.91 5.60 -21.35
CA ARG A 213 -18.95 4.73 -22.05
C ARG A 213 -19.58 3.45 -22.60
N ARG A 214 -20.53 2.84 -21.87
CA ARG A 214 -21.26 1.64 -22.31
C ARG A 214 -22.24 1.96 -23.44
N ARG A 215 -22.89 3.13 -23.40
CA ARG A 215 -23.75 3.65 -24.47
C ARG A 215 -22.94 4.18 -25.66
N GLY A 216 -21.74 4.70 -25.45
CA GLY A 216 -20.79 5.15 -26.46
C GLY A 216 -20.10 4.02 -27.24
N ARG A 217 -20.35 2.76 -26.89
CA ARG A 217 -20.13 1.62 -27.81
C ARG A 217 -21.22 1.49 -28.87
N GLN A 218 -22.32 2.26 -28.78
CA GLN A 218 -23.18 2.57 -29.91
C GLN A 218 -22.81 3.98 -30.40
N VAL A 219 -21.86 3.99 -31.32
CA VAL A 219 -21.21 5.18 -31.87
C VAL A 219 -22.24 6.11 -32.52
N GLY A 220 -22.25 7.40 -32.17
CA GLY A 220 -22.94 8.40 -32.97
C GLY A 220 -23.13 9.80 -32.38
N ALA A 221 -23.33 9.96 -31.07
CA ALA A 221 -23.92 11.22 -30.57
C ALA A 221 -23.00 12.15 -29.76
N TRP A 222 -21.83 11.69 -29.29
CA TRP A 222 -20.97 12.52 -28.44
C TRP A 222 -19.52 12.22 -28.80
N GLY A 223 -18.78 13.24 -29.25
CA GLY A 223 -17.38 13.15 -29.65
C GLY A 223 -16.49 12.52 -28.58
N SER A 224 -15.24 12.20 -28.93
CA SER A 224 -14.27 11.56 -28.05
C SER A 224 -14.22 12.22 -26.67
N LEU A 225 -14.43 11.44 -25.61
CA LEU A 225 -14.20 11.91 -24.24
C LEU A 225 -12.75 12.42 -24.13
N PRO A 226 -12.49 13.55 -23.46
CA PRO A 226 -11.14 14.05 -23.26
C PRO A 226 -10.27 13.00 -22.56
N ASP A 227 -9.06 12.77 -23.07
CA ASP A 227 -8.12 11.76 -22.56
C ASP A 227 -7.87 11.90 -21.06
N GLU A 228 -7.98 13.12 -20.53
CA GLU A 228 -7.83 13.49 -19.11
C GLU A 228 -8.84 12.79 -18.19
N VAL A 229 -10.07 12.57 -18.67
CA VAL A 229 -11.11 11.81 -17.94
C VAL A 229 -10.81 10.31 -17.97
N LEU A 230 -10.19 9.84 -19.05
CA LEU A 230 -9.84 8.43 -19.25
C LEU A 230 -8.63 7.98 -18.42
N ILE A 231 -7.74 8.92 -18.04
CA ILE A 231 -6.55 8.66 -17.21
C ILE A 231 -6.73 9.02 -15.72
N GLY A 232 -7.96 9.26 -15.25
CA GLY A 232 -8.25 9.47 -13.82
C GLY A 232 -7.93 10.87 -13.29
N ARG A 233 -7.58 11.84 -14.15
CA ARG A 233 -7.34 13.25 -13.77
C ARG A 233 -8.62 14.08 -13.85
N ILE A 234 -9.68 13.60 -13.21
CA ILE A 234 -11.02 14.23 -13.28
C ILE A 234 -11.04 15.58 -12.56
N ILE A 235 -10.35 15.71 -11.41
CA ILE A 235 -10.38 16.95 -10.62
C ILE A 235 -9.68 18.13 -11.34
N PRO A 236 -8.46 17.98 -11.91
CA PRO A 236 -7.86 19.04 -12.72
C PRO A 236 -8.68 19.44 -13.95
N CYS A 237 -9.35 18.48 -14.59
CA CYS A 237 -10.19 18.73 -15.76
C CYS A 237 -11.44 19.56 -15.38
N LEU A 238 -12.11 19.21 -14.28
CA LEU A 238 -13.24 19.98 -13.75
C LEU A 238 -12.82 21.40 -13.32
N HIS A 239 -11.63 21.56 -12.75
CA HIS A 239 -11.12 22.89 -12.36
C HIS A 239 -10.85 23.79 -13.57
N ARG A 240 -10.35 23.24 -14.68
CA ARG A 240 -10.10 24.02 -15.91
C ARG A 240 -11.41 24.46 -16.58
N TYR A 241 -12.38 23.55 -16.68
CA TYR A 241 -13.65 23.84 -17.34
C TYR A 241 -14.62 24.71 -16.53
N TRP A 242 -14.52 24.72 -15.20
CA TRP A 242 -15.44 25.48 -14.34
C TRP A 242 -14.98 26.92 -14.08
N PHE A 243 -13.67 27.16 -14.02
CA PHE A 243 -13.14 28.50 -13.75
C PHE A 243 -12.89 29.32 -15.02
N ASP A 244 -12.59 28.70 -16.17
CA ASP A 244 -12.50 29.42 -17.47
C ASP A 244 -13.89 29.91 -17.94
N SER A 245 -14.98 29.30 -17.47
CA SER A 245 -16.35 29.76 -17.73
C SER A 245 -16.78 30.98 -16.90
N GLU A 246 -16.13 31.26 -15.76
CA GLU A 246 -16.44 32.44 -14.94
C GLU A 246 -15.77 33.71 -15.49
N GLU A 247 -14.55 33.63 -16.05
CA GLU A 247 -13.92 34.79 -16.71
C GLU A 247 -14.66 35.22 -17.99
N THR A 248 -15.27 34.27 -18.72
CA THR A 248 -16.06 34.58 -19.92
C THR A 248 -17.47 35.09 -19.58
N ALA A 249 -18.05 34.69 -18.45
CA ALA A 249 -19.34 35.21 -17.98
C ALA A 249 -19.24 36.65 -17.43
N ILE A 250 -18.15 36.98 -16.73
CA ILE A 250 -17.90 38.35 -16.23
C ILE A 250 -17.63 39.32 -17.40
N ALA A 251 -17.01 38.85 -18.48
CA ALA A 251 -16.76 39.66 -19.68
C ALA A 251 -18.01 39.93 -20.55
N SER A 252 -19.11 39.18 -20.38
CA SER A 252 -20.29 39.22 -21.28
C SER A 252 -21.57 39.80 -20.67
N GLY A 253 -21.56 40.19 -19.39
CA GLY A 253 -22.58 41.10 -18.83
C GLY A 253 -24.04 40.65 -18.93
N ALA A 254 -24.34 39.36 -18.74
CA ALA A 254 -25.72 38.85 -18.70
C ALA A 254 -26.16 38.55 -17.24
N PRO A 255 -27.38 38.94 -16.82
CA PRO A 255 -27.82 38.77 -15.43
C PRO A 255 -28.35 37.37 -15.16
N ASN A 256 -28.10 36.88 -13.94
CA ASN A 256 -28.61 35.61 -13.42
C ASN A 256 -30.15 35.56 -13.43
N ALA A 257 -30.71 34.53 -14.05
CA ALA A 257 -32.10 34.14 -13.87
C ALA A 257 -32.15 32.77 -13.14
N LEU A 258 -32.56 32.87 -11.87
CA LEU A 258 -33.07 31.88 -10.89
C LEU A 258 -32.80 30.38 -11.12
#